data_AF-A0A6N6RWA3-F1
#
_entry.id   AF-A0A6N6RWA3-F1
#
_cell.length_a   1.000
_cell.length_b   1.000
_cell.length_c   1.000
_cell.angle_alpha   90.00
_cell.angle_beta   90.00
_cell.angle_gamma   90.00
#
_symmetry.space_group_name_H-M   'P 1'
#
loop_
_entity.id
_entity.type
_entity.pdbx_description
1 polymer ?
#
loop_
_entity_poly.entity_id
_entity_poly.type
_entity_poly.pdbx_seq_one_letter_code
_entity_poly.pdbx_strand_id
1 'polypeptide(L)'
;MINLKKLEEMFEEEHEFIQQLFQLYLDEHQSVPQLINAQYSADNRTALFHTLHTLKGALSSLCEESVISDIEKSEIQLKNNLLPSSESINNIITGLNKVSLQIEEFLA
;
A
#
# COMPACT_ATOMS: atom_id res chain seq x y z
N MET A 1 -3.09 -2.21 8.12
CA MET A 1 -3.99 -3.36 8.04
C MET A 1 -5.31 -2.88 7.49
N ILE A 2 -5.91 -3.70 6.63
CA ILE A 2 -7.24 -3.44 6.05
C ILE A 2 -8.29 -3.52 7.16
N ASN A 3 -9.17 -2.53 7.21
CA ASN A 3 -10.36 -2.58 8.05
C ASN A 3 -11.47 -3.36 7.33
N LEU A 4 -11.46 -4.69 7.48
CA LEU A 4 -12.41 -5.60 6.81
C LEU A 4 -13.86 -5.25 7.13
N LYS A 5 -14.17 -4.95 8.40
CA LYS A 5 -15.52 -4.57 8.81
C LYS A 5 -16.03 -3.35 8.05
N LYS A 6 -15.21 -2.30 7.95
CA LYS A 6 -15.56 -1.07 7.21
C LYS A 6 -15.71 -1.35 5.71
N LEU A 7 -14.88 -2.24 5.17
CA LEU A 7 -14.95 -2.65 3.77
C LEU A 7 -16.25 -3.45 3.50
N GLU A 8 -16.60 -4.40 4.36
CA GLU A 8 -17.87 -5.15 4.31
C GLU A 8 -19.09 -4.25 4.39
N GLU A 9 -19.08 -3.28 5.31
CA GLU A 9 -20.14 -2.25 5.42
C GLU A 9 -20.26 -1.41 4.14
N MET A 10 -19.14 -1.09 3.48
CA MET A 10 -19.14 -0.33 2.22
C MET A 10 -19.71 -1.09 1.03
N PHE A 11 -19.59 -2.42 1.02
CA PHE A 11 -20.08 -3.29 -0.05
C PHE A 11 -21.38 -4.01 0.34
N GLU A 12 -22.12 -3.53 1.34
CA GLU A 12 -23.39 -4.12 1.79
C GLU A 12 -23.29 -5.64 2.06
N GLU A 13 -22.16 -6.08 2.62
CA GLU A 13 -21.83 -7.50 2.89
C GLU A 13 -21.72 -8.39 1.62
N GLU A 14 -21.64 -7.81 0.42
CA GLU A 14 -21.43 -8.53 -0.83
C GLU A 14 -19.98 -9.01 -0.96
N HIS A 15 -19.69 -10.16 -0.36
CA HIS A 15 -18.35 -10.74 -0.26
C HIS A 15 -17.67 -10.99 -1.62
N GLU A 16 -18.44 -11.29 -2.67
CA GLU A 16 -17.89 -11.51 -4.02
C GLU A 16 -17.18 -10.27 -4.58
N PHE A 17 -17.69 -9.07 -4.30
CA PHE A 17 -17.04 -7.83 -4.74
C PHE A 17 -15.75 -7.56 -3.98
N ILE A 18 -15.73 -7.88 -2.68
CA ILE A 18 -14.53 -7.75 -1.84
C ILE A 18 -13.44 -8.71 -2.35
N GLN A 19 -13.81 -9.95 -2.68
CA GLN A 19 -12.88 -10.92 -3.26
C GLN A 19 -12.30 -10.46 -4.60
N GLN A 20 -13.13 -9.91 -5.50
CA GLN A 20 -12.66 -9.38 -6.78
C GLN A 20 -11.73 -8.18 -6.60
N LEU A 21 -12.07 -7.25 -5.69
CA LEU A 21 -11.23 -6.10 -5.36
C LEU A 21 -9.87 -6.53 -4.80
N PHE A 22 -9.87 -7.54 -3.94
CA PHE A 22 -8.67 -8.12 -3.36
C PHE A 22 -7.78 -8.83 -4.37
N GLN A 23 -8.38 -9.61 -5.28
CA GLN A 23 -7.64 -10.24 -6.37
C GLN A 23 -6.99 -9.19 -7.27
N LEU A 24 -7.74 -8.14 -7.64
CA LEU A 24 -7.22 -7.04 -8.45
C LEU A 24 -6.03 -6.35 -7.75
N TYR A 25 -6.13 -6.10 -6.44
CA TYR A 25 -5.03 -5.50 -5.69
C TYR A 25 -3.76 -6.38 -5.73
N LEU A 26 -3.90 -7.69 -5.51
CA LEU A 26 -2.75 -8.60 -5.58
C LEU A 26 -2.13 -8.59 -6.98
N ASP A 27 -2.94 -8.72 -8.03
CA ASP A 27 -2.48 -8.76 -9.41
C ASP A 27 -1.73 -7.48 -9.81
N GLU A 28 -2.20 -6.31 -9.38
CA GLU A 28 -1.60 -5.02 -9.74
C GLU A 28 -0.42 -4.61 -8.85
N HIS A 29 -0.36 -5.09 -7.60
CA HIS A 29 0.54 -4.52 -6.60
C HIS A 29 1.53 -5.50 -5.95
N GLN A 30 1.52 -6.79 -6.30
CA GLN A 30 2.42 -7.79 -5.72
C GLN A 30 3.92 -7.44 -5.87
N SER A 31 4.32 -6.75 -6.94
CA SER A 31 5.72 -6.34 -7.18
C SER A 31 6.09 -4.94 -6.65
N VAL A 32 5.13 -4.21 -6.06
CA VAL A 32 5.35 -2.83 -5.61
C VAL A 32 6.40 -2.74 -4.49
N PRO A 33 6.48 -3.65 -3.51
CA PRO A 33 7.53 -3.62 -2.49
C PRO A 33 8.96 -3.65 -3.09
N GLN A 34 9.18 -4.49 -4.10
CA GLN A 34 10.46 -4.61 -4.80
C GLN A 34 10.77 -3.33 -5.59
N LEU A 35 9.75 -2.76 -6.24
CA LEU A 35 9.88 -1.50 -6.98
C LEU A 35 10.26 -0.34 -6.06
N ILE A 36 9.60 -0.20 -4.91
CA ILE A 36 9.91 0.82 -3.89
C ILE A 36 11.37 0.69 -3.45
N ASN A 37 11.81 -0.53 -3.13
CA ASN A 37 13.18 -0.76 -2.68
C ASN A 37 14.23 -0.40 -3.77
N ALA A 38 13.94 -0.74 -5.03
CA ALA A 38 14.80 -0.42 -6.17
C ALA A 38 14.90 1.11 -6.40
N GLN A 39 13.77 1.81 -6.38
CA GLN A 39 13.74 3.27 -6.55
C GLN A 39 14.42 4.00 -5.40
N TYR A 40 14.23 3.53 -4.16
CA TYR A 40 14.92 4.07 -2.98
C TYR A 40 16.43 3.88 -3.07
N SER A 41 16.89 2.68 -3.40
CA SER A 41 18.33 2.36 -3.54
C SER A 41 19.00 3.17 -4.64
N ALA A 42 18.25 3.58 -5.67
CA ALA A 42 18.73 4.41 -6.76
C ALA A 42 18.63 5.94 -6.48
N ASP A 43 18.19 6.36 -5.29
CA ASP A 43 17.84 7.75 -4.95
C ASP A 43 16.88 8.40 -5.97
N ASN A 44 16.00 7.60 -6.58
CA ASN A 44 15.04 8.09 -7.58
C ASN A 44 13.78 8.62 -6.89
N ARG A 45 13.91 9.81 -6.28
CA ARG A 45 12.88 10.44 -5.44
C ARG A 45 11.57 10.69 -6.17
N THR A 46 11.63 11.11 -7.44
CA THR A 46 10.45 11.38 -8.25
C THR A 46 9.66 10.09 -8.53
N ALA A 47 10.35 9.03 -8.96
CA ALA A 47 9.69 7.74 -9.19
C ALA A 47 9.11 7.17 -7.88
N LEU A 48 9.89 7.23 -6.80
CA LEU A 48 9.45 6.79 -5.47
C LEU A 48 8.21 7.55 -5.01
N PHE A 49 8.18 8.88 -5.17
CA PHE A 49 7.01 9.69 -4.84
C PHE A 49 5.77 9.24 -5.62
N HIS A 50 5.88 9.06 -6.94
CA HIS A 50 4.74 8.64 -7.76
C HIS A 50 4.24 7.24 -7.40
N THR A 51 5.15 6.29 -7.18
CA THR A 51 4.80 4.93 -6.76
C THR A 51 4.06 4.94 -5.43
N LEU A 52 4.57 5.67 -4.43
CA LEU A 52 3.91 5.82 -3.13
C LEU A 52 2.55 6.53 -3.24
N HIS A 53 2.43 7.55 -4.10
CA HIS A 53 1.19 8.27 -4.33
C HIS A 53 0.08 7.39 -4.90
N THR A 54 0.39 6.63 -5.96
CA THR A 54 -0.56 5.68 -6.57
C THR A 54 -0.97 4.60 -5.58
N LEU A 55 0.00 4.05 -4.86
CA LEU A 55 -0.24 3.02 -3.86
C LEU A 55 -1.15 3.49 -2.71
N LYS A 56 -1.00 4.74 -2.27
CA LYS A 56 -1.91 5.35 -1.29
C LYS A 56 -3.35 5.33 -1.76
N GLY A 57 -3.59 5.61 -3.05
CA GLY A 57 -4.92 5.55 -3.65
C GLY A 57 -5.52 4.14 -3.60
N ALA A 58 -4.75 3.14 -4.00
CA ALA A 58 -5.16 1.74 -3.93
C ALA A 58 -5.48 1.32 -2.49
N LEU A 59 -4.58 1.58 -1.55
CA LEU A 59 -4.78 1.27 -0.12
C LEU A 59 -6.00 1.99 0.48
N SER A 60 -6.30 3.21 0.01
CA SER A 60 -7.48 3.96 0.45
C SER A 60 -8.77 3.24 0.05
N SER A 61 -8.83 2.69 -1.16
CA SER A 61 -10.00 1.91 -1.62
C SER A 61 -10.20 0.62 -0.81
N LEU A 62 -9.13 0.10 -0.19
CA LEU A 62 -9.18 -1.07 0.68
C LEU A 62 -9.45 -0.72 2.16
N CYS A 63 -9.72 0.54 2.50
CA CYS A 63 -9.83 0.96 3.90
C CYS A 63 -8.61 0.58 4.77
N GLU A 64 -7.42 0.60 4.19
CA GLU A 64 -6.16 0.40 4.91
C GLU A 64 -5.68 1.76 5.44
N GLU A 65 -5.44 1.90 6.75
CA GLU A 65 -5.11 3.22 7.34
C GLU A 65 -3.66 3.32 7.86
N SER A 66 -3.03 2.19 8.18
CA SER A 66 -1.71 2.18 8.83
C SER A 66 -0.56 2.47 7.86
N VAL A 67 -0.54 1.80 6.70
CA VAL A 67 0.50 1.98 5.69
C VAL A 67 0.31 3.33 5.00
N ILE A 68 -0.94 3.75 4.79
CA ILE A 68 -1.26 5.11 4.32
C ILE A 68 -0.58 6.17 5.17
N SER A 69 -0.67 6.09 6.51
CA SER A 69 -0.04 7.09 7.39
C SER A 69 1.48 7.16 7.19
N ASP A 70 2.15 6.03 6.99
CA ASP A 70 3.59 6.00 6.76
C ASP A 70 3.98 6.45 5.35
N ILE A 71 3.15 6.15 4.35
CA ILE A 71 3.26 6.68 2.99
C ILE A 71 3.14 8.21 3.00
N GLU A 72 2.16 8.78 3.69
CA GLU A 72 1.95 10.24 3.72
C GLU A 72 3.15 10.99 4.31
N LYS A 73 3.75 10.45 5.39
CA LYS A 73 4.98 11.02 5.97
C LYS A 73 6.13 11.01 4.96
N SER A 74 6.28 9.90 4.24
CA SER A 74 7.33 9.73 3.23
C SER A 74 7.09 10.62 2.00
N GLU A 75 5.84 10.75 1.56
CA GLU A 75 5.44 11.67 0.48
C GLU A 75 5.76 13.13 0.83
N ILE A 76 5.51 13.57 2.07
CA ILE A 76 5.83 14.92 2.53
C ILE A 76 7.35 15.16 2.46
N GLN A 77 8.17 14.19 2.88
CA GLN A 77 9.62 14.30 2.78
C GLN A 77 10.06 14.42 1.32
N LEU A 78 9.56 13.54 0.45
CA LEU A 78 9.89 13.52 -0.97
C LEU A 78 9.48 14.81 -1.70
N LYS A 79 8.30 15.37 -1.38
CA LYS A 79 7.85 16.69 -1.90
C LYS A 79 8.79 17.82 -1.54
N ASN A 80 9.43 17.75 -0.38
CA ASN A 80 10.43 18.70 0.08
C ASN A 80 11.86 18.34 -0.37
N ASN A 81 11.99 17.41 -1.32
CA ASN A 81 13.26 16.90 -1.82
C ASN A 81 14.16 16.27 -0.73
N LEU A 82 13.55 15.74 0.32
CA LEU A 82 14.21 14.98 1.39
C LEU A 82 13.96 13.48 1.16
N LEU A 83 15.02 12.69 1.29
CA LEU A 83 14.91 11.24 1.21
C LEU A 83 14.36 10.70 2.54
N PRO A 84 13.31 9.84 2.53
CA PRO A 84 12.86 9.17 3.74
C PRO A 84 13.94 8.30 4.36
N SER A 85 13.84 8.06 5.66
CA SER A 85 14.76 7.13 6.32
C SER A 85 14.54 5.71 5.79
N SER A 86 15.59 4.90 5.82
CA SER A 86 15.50 3.48 5.43
C SER A 86 14.50 2.72 6.30
N GLU A 87 14.38 3.11 7.58
CA GLU A 87 13.36 2.61 8.50
C GLU A 87 11.95 2.91 8.00
N SER A 88 11.65 4.15 7.57
CA SER A 88 10.33 4.50 7.03
C SER A 88 9.98 3.68 5.79
N ILE A 89 10.93 3.47 4.88
CA ILE A 89 10.73 2.64 3.68
C ILE A 89 10.53 1.18 4.04
N ASN A 90 11.32 0.63 4.96
CA ASN A 90 11.17 -0.74 5.43
C ASN A 90 9.84 -0.97 6.14
N ASN A 91 9.34 0.02 6.89
CA ASN A 91 8.02 -0.04 7.52
C ASN A 91 6.90 -0.08 6.48
N ILE A 92 6.97 0.75 5.43
CA ILE A 92 6.02 0.69 4.31
C ILE A 92 6.06 -0.68 3.66
N ILE A 93 7.23 -1.17 3.25
CA ILE A 93 7.39 -2.49 2.60
C ILE A 93 6.83 -3.61 3.48
N THR A 94 7.16 -3.60 4.77
CA THR A 94 6.65 -4.59 5.73
C THR A 94 5.13 -4.50 5.86
N GLY A 95 4.59 -3.28 5.88
CA GLY A 95 3.16 -3.04 5.90
C GLY A 95 2.45 -3.61 4.67
N LEU A 96 3.00 -3.40 3.47
CA LEU A 96 2.44 -3.94 2.22
C LEU A 96 2.45 -5.47 2.18
N ASN A 97 3.51 -6.09 2.69
CA ASN A 97 3.57 -7.55 2.80
C ASN A 97 2.49 -8.07 3.76
N LYS A 98 2.24 -7.37 4.86
CA LYS A 98 1.15 -7.72 5.79
C LYS A 98 -0.23 -7.53 5.19
N VAL A 99 -0.43 -6.49 4.39
CA VAL A 99 -1.68 -6.25 3.65
C VAL A 99 -1.92 -7.39 2.65
N SER A 100 -0.89 -7.77 1.89
CA SER A 100 -0.96 -8.87 0.93
C SER A 100 -1.29 -10.19 1.63
N LEU A 101 -0.62 -10.49 2.74
CA LEU A 101 -0.91 -11.68 3.55
C LEU A 101 -2.35 -11.68 4.08
N GLN A 102 -2.83 -10.55 4.60
CA GLN A 102 -4.21 -10.42 5.08
C GLN A 102 -5.22 -10.69 3.96
N ILE A 103 -4.93 -10.23 2.74
CA ILE A 103 -5.78 -10.49 1.57
C ILE A 103 -5.73 -11.98 1.20
N GLU A 104 -4.56 -12.58 1.12
CA GLU A 104 -4.38 -14.01 0.82
C GLU A 104 -5.12 -14.89 1.84
N GLU A 105 -5.05 -14.55 3.13
CA GLU A 105 -5.78 -15.23 4.19
C GLU A 105 -7.31 -15.10 4.07
N PHE A 106 -7.81 -13.98 3.52
CA PHE A 106 -9.24 -13.79 3.27
C PHE A 106 -9.75 -14.56 2.06
N LEU A 107 -8.89 -14.78 1.05
CA LEU A 107 -9.25 -15.48 -0.19
C LEU A 107 -9.12 -17.01 -0.08
N ALA A 108 -8.48 -17.53 0.97
CA ALA A 108 -8.25 -18.96 1.21
C ALA A 108 -9.48 -19.69 1.79
#